data_AF-A0A7K2FFH4-F1
#
_entry.id   AF-A0A7K2FFH4-F1
#
_cell.length_a   1.000
_cell.length_b   1.000
_cell.length_c   1.000
_cell.angle_alpha   90.00
_cell.angle_beta   90.00
_cell.angle_gamma   90.00
#
_symmetry.space_group_name_H-M   'P 1'
#
loop_
_entity.id
_entity.type
_entity.pdbx_description
1 polymer ?
#
loop_
_entity_poly.entity_id
_entity_poly.type
_entity_poly.pdbx_seq_one_letter_code
_entity_poly.pdbx_strand_id
1 'polypeptide(L)' 'MDEARARDVLAGAKVLPGPARDARLLALGENAVFASGGLVVKVGRDESLLERARRELAVAGW' A
#
# COMPACT_ATOMS: atom_id res chain seq x y z
N MET A 1 11.56 4.53 -3.21
CA MET A 1 11.06 4.43 -1.82
C MET A 1 11.58 3.11 -1.26
N ASP A 2 12.02 3.09 0.01
CA ASP A 2 12.39 1.87 0.71
C ASP A 2 11.19 1.34 1.53
N GLU A 3 11.33 0.14 2.10
CA GLU A 3 10.28 -0.46 2.93
C GLU A 3 9.96 0.39 4.17
N ALA A 4 10.96 1.01 4.79
CA ALA A 4 10.79 1.82 5.99
C ALA A 4 9.84 3.00 5.74
N ARG A 5 10.12 3.79 4.70
CA ARG A 5 9.26 4.91 4.31
C ARG A 5 7.86 4.44 3.90
N ALA A 6 7.76 3.29 3.23
CA ALA A 6 6.46 2.73 2.86
C ALA A 6 5.63 2.32 4.10
N ARG A 7 6.27 1.76 5.13
CA ARG A 7 5.63 1.43 6.42
C ARG A 7 5.19 2.68 7.18
N ASP A 8 5.96 3.76 7.14
CA ASP A 8 5.57 5.03 7.77
C ASP A 8 4.30 5.61 7.13
N VAL A 9 4.24 5.60 5.78
CA VAL A 9 3.04 6.02 5.04
C VAL A 9 1.85 5.13 5.39
N LEU A 10 2.05 3.81 5.43
CA LEU A 10 1.00 2.85 5.79
C LEU A 10 0.48 3.05 7.23
N ALA A 11 1.37 3.32 8.18
CA ALA A 11 1.02 3.62 9.56
C ALA A 11 0.21 4.93 9.67
N GLY A 12 0.63 5.97 8.94
CA GLY A 12 -0.06 7.26 8.90
C GLY A 12 -1.45 7.19 8.27
N ALA A 13 -1.66 6.28 7.31
CA ALA A 13 -2.94 6.12 6.61
C ALA A 13 -4.05 5.55 7.50
N LYS A 14 -3.73 4.82 8.57
CA LYS A 14 -4.69 4.23 9.52
C LYS A 14 -5.78 3.37 8.86
N VAL A 15 -5.43 2.67 7.77
CA VAL A 15 -6.37 1.82 6.99
C VAL A 15 -6.32 0.34 7.35
N LEU A 16 -5.33 -0.07 8.15
CA LEU A 16 -5.14 -1.47 8.52
C LEU A 16 -5.99 -1.87 9.73
N PRO A 17 -6.43 -3.14 9.82
CA PRO A 17 -7.12 -3.67 11.00
C PRO A 17 -6.18 -3.85 12.21
N GLY A 18 -4.88 -3.67 12.05
CA GLY A 18 -3.86 -3.82 13.08
C GLY A 18 -2.60 -2.98 12.80
N PRO A 19 -1.53 -3.13 13.60
CA PRO A 19 -0.32 -2.34 13.45
C PRO A 19 0.35 -2.53 12.09
N ALA A 20 0.84 -1.44 11.48
CA ALA A 20 1.53 -1.49 10.18
C ALA A 20 2.82 -2.33 10.19
N ARG A 21 3.46 -2.48 11.35
CA ARG A 21 4.61 -3.37 11.55
C ARG A 21 4.25 -4.85 11.34
N ASP A 22 2.99 -5.23 11.56
CA ASP A 22 2.53 -6.62 11.47
C ASP A 22 2.06 -6.94 10.04
N ALA A 23 1.93 -5.93 9.17
CA ALA A 23 1.60 -6.14 7.77
C ALA A 23 2.76 -6.79 7.01
N ARG A 24 2.48 -7.89 6.31
CA ARG A 24 3.45 -8.64 5.50
C ARG A 24 3.73 -7.89 4.21
N LEU A 25 4.99 -7.60 3.93
CA LEU A 25 5.41 -7.10 2.62
C LEU A 25 5.35 -8.25 1.60
N LEU A 26 4.60 -8.05 0.53
CA LEU A 26 4.45 -9.01 -0.58
C LEU A 26 5.35 -8.66 -1.77
N ALA A 27 5.49 -7.37 -2.06
CA ALA A 27 6.30 -6.88 -3.17
C ALA A 27 6.84 -5.47 -2.87
N LEU A 28 8.06 -5.19 -3.35
CA LEU A 28 8.69 -3.89 -3.26
C LEU A 28 9.24 -3.50 -4.63
N GLY A 29 8.57 -2.54 -5.29
CA GLY A 29 8.92 -2.07 -6.63
C GLY A 29 8.38 -0.68 -6.91
N GLU A 30 7.55 -0.54 -7.95
CA GLU A 30 6.80 0.70 -8.21
C GLU A 30 5.87 1.04 -7.03
N ASN A 31 5.27 0.01 -6.45
CA ASN A 31 4.53 0.08 -5.20
C ASN A 31 5.19 -0.84 -4.16
N ALA A 32 5.08 -0.47 -2.90
CA ALA A 32 5.18 -1.43 -1.80
C ALA A 32 3.79 -2.03 -1.56
N VAL A 33 3.68 -3.35 -1.62
CA VAL A 33 2.41 -4.08 -1.46
C VAL A 33 2.41 -4.80 -0.13
N PHE A 34 1.47 -4.45 0.75
CA PHE A 34 1.34 -5.04 2.07
C PHE A 34 0.05 -5.84 2.19
N ALA A 35 0.10 -6.95 2.93
CA ALA A 35 -1.07 -7.73 3.32
C ALA A 35 -1.22 -7.74 4.84
N SER A 36 -2.46 -7.54 5.31
CA SER A 36 -2.83 -7.67 6.72
C SER A 36 -4.22 -8.29 6.82
N GLY A 37 -4.30 -9.51 7.34
CA GLY A 37 -5.52 -10.31 7.28
C GLY A 37 -5.95 -10.55 5.84
N GLY A 38 -7.16 -10.10 5.48
CA GLY A 38 -7.70 -10.15 4.11
C GLY A 38 -7.52 -8.86 3.30
N LEU A 39 -6.89 -7.82 3.86
CA LEU A 39 -6.70 -6.53 3.18
C LEU A 39 -5.33 -6.47 2.50
N VAL A 40 -5.31 -6.03 1.23
CA VAL A 40 -4.09 -5.69 0.50
C VAL A 40 -4.03 -4.18 0.29
N VAL A 41 -2.89 -3.58 0.64
CA VAL A 41 -2.63 -2.14 0.48
C VAL A 41 -1.43 -1.92 -0.43
N LYS A 42 -1.60 -1.05 -1.43
CA LYS A 42 -0.50 -0.57 -2.28
C LYS A 42 -0.09 0.83 -1.84
N VAL A 43 1.19 1.00 -1.49
CA VAL A 43 1.81 2.30 -1.21
C VAL A 43 2.67 2.69 -2.41
N GLY A 44 2.25 3.75 -3.12
CA GLY A 44 2.98 4.27 -4.28
C GLY A 44 4.31 4.90 -3.87
N ARG A 45 5.36 4.68 -4.67
CA ARG A 45 6.68 5.25 -4.41
C ARG A 45 6.77 6.77 -4.61
N ASP A 46 5.83 7.35 -5.37
CA ASP A 46 5.75 8.77 -5.71
C ASP A 46 4.30 9.18 -6.04
N GLU A 47 4.04 10.49 -6.04
CA GLU A 47 2.72 11.08 -6.26
C GLU A 47 2.18 10.93 -7.69
N SER A 48 3.06 10.73 -8.69
CA SER A 48 2.63 10.58 -10.09
C SER A 48 1.81 9.31 -10.31
N LEU A 49 1.90 8.36 -9.38
CA LEU A 49 1.10 7.13 -9.37
C LEU A 49 -0.36 7.35 -8.94
N LEU A 50 -0.74 8.52 -8.42
CA LEU A 50 -2.08 8.75 -7.87
C LEU A 50 -3.18 8.53 -8.93
N GLU A 51 -3.05 9.14 -10.10
CA GLU A 51 -4.06 9.03 -11.16
C GLU A 51 -4.19 7.58 -11.67
N ARG A 52 -3.07 6.87 -11.75
CA ARG A 52 -3.06 5.45 -12.08
C ARG A 52 -3.75 4.62 -11.00
N ALA A 53 -3.45 4.87 -9.72
CA ALA A 53 -4.07 4.17 -8.60
C ALA A 53 -5.59 4.38 -8.57
N ARG A 54 -6.07 5.60 -8.84
CA ARG A 54 -7.52 5.88 -8.99
C ARG A 54 -8.14 5.07 -10.11
N ARG A 55 -7.49 5.01 -11.27
CA ARG A 55 -7.98 4.21 -12.41
C ARG A 55 -8.01 2.73 -12.10
N GLU A 56 -6.94 2.19 -11.51
CA GLU A 56 -6.86 0.78 -11.11
C GLU A 56 -7.98 0.40 -10.14
N LEU A 57 -8.28 1.24 -9.15
CA LEU A 57 -9.41 1.04 -8.23
C LEU A 57 -10.78 1.15 -8.92
N ALA A 58 -10.92 2.00 -9.93
CA ALA A 58 -12.20 2.18 -10.62
C ALA A 58 -12.58 0.99 -11.51
N VAL A 59 -11.58 0.28 -12.07
CA VAL A 59 -11.81 -0.89 -12.95
C VAL A 59 -11.68 -2.23 -12.21
N ALA A 60 -11.26 -2.18 -10.95
CA ALA A 60 -11.03 -3.31 -10.09
C ALA A 60 -12.36 -3.99 -9.71
N GLY A 61 -12.63 -5.18 -10.24
CA GLY A 61 -13.80 -6.00 -9.89
C GLY A 61 -13.55 -6.96 -8.72
N TRP A 62 -12.97 -6.45 -7.62
CA TRP A 62 -12.55 -7.25 -6.46
C TRP A 62 -13.72 -7.68 -5.59
#